data_AF-A0A521X6K9-F1
#
_entry.id   AF-A0A521X6K9-F1
#
_cell.length_a   1.000
_cell.length_b   1.000
_cell.length_c   1.000
_cell.angle_alpha   90.00
_cell.angle_beta   90.00
_cell.angle_gamma   90.00
#
_symmetry.space_group_name_H-M   'P 1'
#
loop_
_entity.id
_entity.type
_entity.pdbx_description
1 polymer ?
#
loop_
_entity_poly.entity_id
_entity_poly.type
_entity_poly.pdbx_seq_one_letter_code
_entity_poly.pdbx_strand_id
1 'polypeptide(L)'
;MNANSTSFINGRITVDPDICNGKPTIRGKRITVQTILEFLSAGENQEEILRQYPSLEMEDINACLIFACKLMDHKYILKEVA
;
A
#
# COMPACT_ATOMS: atom_id res chain seq x y z
N MET A 1 -0.44 -18.89 5.70
CA MET A 1 -0.66 -17.62 6.44
C MET A 1 0.30 -17.64 7.60
N ASN A 2 1.26 -16.72 7.60
CA ASN A 2 2.34 -16.68 8.57
C ASN A 2 1.80 -16.06 9.87
N ALA A 3 2.23 -16.53 11.03
CA ALA A 3 1.68 -16.11 12.34
C ALA A 3 1.84 -14.61 12.66
N ASN A 4 2.58 -13.85 11.84
CA ASN A 4 2.94 -12.45 12.08
C ASN A 4 2.42 -11.47 11.01
N SER A 5 1.52 -11.89 10.11
CA SER A 5 0.98 -11.01 9.07
C SER A 5 -0.33 -10.34 9.51
N THR A 6 -0.36 -9.00 9.47
CA THR A 6 -1.57 -8.20 9.77
C THR A 6 -2.24 -7.77 8.46
N SER A 7 -3.57 -7.82 8.42
CA SER A 7 -4.34 -7.45 7.24
C SER A 7 -5.27 -6.25 7.49
N PHE A 8 -5.42 -5.40 6.49
CA PHE A 8 -6.19 -4.17 6.51
C PHE A 8 -7.08 -4.07 5.26
N ILE A 9 -8.10 -3.21 5.34
CA ILE A 9 -9.02 -2.88 4.23
C ILE A 9 -9.52 -4.15 3.53
N ASN A 10 -10.32 -4.95 4.25
CA ASN A 10 -10.97 -6.15 3.73
C ASN A 10 -10.00 -7.18 3.13
N GLY A 11 -8.78 -7.28 3.64
CA GLY A 11 -7.82 -8.27 3.15
C GLY A 11 -6.84 -7.73 2.09
N ARG A 12 -7.05 -6.52 1.56
CA ARG A 12 -6.32 -6.03 0.38
C ARG A 12 -4.95 -5.47 0.68
N ILE A 13 -4.72 -4.98 1.90
CA ILE A 13 -3.38 -4.55 2.34
C ILE A 13 -2.88 -5.52 3.41
N THR A 14 -1.65 -5.96 3.28
CA THR A 14 -0.96 -6.85 4.21
C THR A 14 0.35 -6.24 4.67
N VAL A 15 0.67 -6.42 5.95
CA VAL A 15 1.97 -6.09 6.53
C VAL A 15 2.57 -7.38 7.03
N ASP A 16 3.73 -7.75 6.48
CA ASP A 16 4.51 -8.91 6.91
C ASP A 16 5.96 -8.43 7.09
N PRO A 17 6.56 -8.57 8.29
CA PRO A 17 7.94 -8.16 8.56
C PRO A 17 8.97 -8.74 7.57
N ASP A 18 8.70 -9.94 7.04
CA ASP A 18 9.60 -10.66 6.14
C ASP A 18 9.43 -10.24 4.66
N ILE A 19 8.44 -9.40 4.35
CA ILE A 19 8.12 -8.92 2.99
C ILE A 19 8.35 -7.42 2.91
N CYS A 20 9.15 -6.98 1.94
CA CYS A 20 9.43 -5.57 1.67
C CYS A 20 9.84 -4.78 2.94
N ASN A 21 10.61 -5.41 3.84
CA ASN A 21 11.05 -4.85 5.11
C ASN A 21 9.89 -4.38 6.01
N GLY A 22 8.77 -5.12 6.04
CA GLY A 22 7.60 -4.78 6.84
C GLY A 22 6.77 -3.63 6.28
N LYS A 23 7.04 -3.14 5.06
CA LYS A 23 6.20 -2.13 4.43
C LYS A 23 4.80 -2.69 4.11
N PRO A 24 3.73 -1.88 4.20
CA PRO A 24 2.42 -2.27 3.72
C PRO A 24 2.46 -2.64 2.24
N THR A 25 1.92 -3.81 1.91
CA THR A 25 1.91 -4.40 0.56
C THR A 25 0.49 -4.75 0.14
N ILE A 26 0.25 -4.82 -1.17
CA ILE A 26 -1.01 -5.31 -1.72
C ILE A 26 -1.09 -6.83 -1.52
N ARG A 27 -2.29 -7.37 -1.25
CA ARG A 27 -2.53 -8.76 -0.89
C ARG A 27 -1.83 -9.75 -1.83
N GLY A 28 -0.96 -10.57 -1.29
CA GLY A 28 -0.25 -11.61 -2.06
C GLY A 28 0.63 -11.06 -3.18
N LYS A 29 0.97 -9.76 -3.17
CA LYS A 29 1.89 -9.11 -4.10
C LYS A 29 3.08 -8.55 -3.33
N ARG A 30 4.21 -8.41 -4.02
CA ARG A 30 5.39 -7.67 -3.50
C ARG A 30 5.40 -6.23 -4.01
N ILE A 31 4.21 -5.62 -4.07
CA ILE A 31 4.00 -4.23 -4.49
C ILE A 31 3.57 -3.47 -3.25
N THR A 32 4.30 -2.41 -2.91
CA THR A 32 4.03 -1.65 -1.69
C THR A 32 2.90 -0.64 -1.91
N VAL A 33 2.18 -0.29 -0.84
CA VAL A 33 1.23 0.83 -0.86
C VAL A 33 1.91 2.11 -1.33
N GLN A 34 3.14 2.35 -0.84
CA GLN A 34 3.96 3.49 -1.22
C GLN A 34 4.17 3.57 -2.75
N THR A 35 4.49 2.45 -3.40
CA THR A 35 4.70 2.40 -4.86
C THR A 35 3.47 2.87 -5.63
N ILE A 36 2.27 2.46 -5.24
CA ILE A 36 1.03 2.92 -5.89
C ILE A 36 0.82 4.42 -5.66
N LEU A 37 1.06 4.90 -4.44
CA LEU A 37 0.94 6.33 -4.14
C LEU A 37 1.97 7.17 -4.91
N GLU A 38 3.18 6.65 -5.13
CA GLU A 38 4.21 7.29 -5.94
C GLU A 38 3.75 7.46 -7.40
N PHE A 39 3.22 6.41 -8.04
CA PHE A 39 2.65 6.50 -9.39
C PHE A 39 1.52 7.53 -9.47
N LEU A 40 0.57 7.47 -8.53
CA LEU A 40 -0.54 8.43 -8.49
C LEU A 40 -0.03 9.86 -8.28
N SER A 41 0.98 10.06 -7.42
CA SER A 41 1.58 11.37 -7.18
C SER A 41 2.36 11.92 -8.38
N ALA A 42 2.90 11.03 -9.22
CA ALA A 42 3.55 11.38 -10.48
C ALA A 42 2.55 11.71 -11.60
N GLY A 43 1.24 11.60 -11.35
CA GLY A 43 0.17 11.90 -12.29
C GLY A 43 -0.26 10.71 -13.16
N GLU A 44 0.19 9.50 -12.84
CA GLU A 44 -0.34 8.31 -13.51
C GLU A 44 -1.80 8.09 -13.15
N ASN A 45 -2.61 7.76 -14.17
CA ASN A 45 -4.00 7.40 -13.94
C ASN A 45 -4.14 5.92 -13.53
N GLN A 46 -5.23 5.59 -12.84
CA GLN A 46 -5.44 4.25 -12.29
C GLN A 46 -5.52 3.17 -13.39
N GLU A 47 -6.09 3.48 -14.55
CA GLU A 47 -6.20 2.53 -15.66
C GLU A 47 -4.82 2.14 -16.21
N GLU A 48 -3.91 3.10 -16.32
CA GLU A 48 -2.53 2.86 -16.76
C GLU A 48 -1.77 2.00 -15.74
N ILE A 49 -1.94 2.27 -14.45
CA ILE A 49 -1.36 1.43 -13.39
C ILE A 49 -1.89 -0.01 -13.52
N LEU A 50 -3.18 -0.21 -13.77
CA LEU A 50 -3.75 -1.55 -13.99
C LEU A 50 -3.23 -2.21 -15.27
N ARG A 51 -2.96 -1.45 -16.34
CA ARG A 51 -2.32 -1.97 -17.56
C ARG A 51 -0.90 -2.44 -17.30
N GLN A 52 -0.12 -1.68 -16.52
CA GLN A 52 1.26 -2.02 -16.16
C GLN A 52 1.34 -3.18 -15.16
N TYR A 53 0.33 -3.30 -14.28
CA TYR A 53 0.23 -4.35 -13.28
C TYR A 53 -1.10 -5.13 -13.43
N PRO A 54 -1.23 -6.02 -14.44
CA PRO A 54 -2.49 -6.74 -14.73
C PRO A 54 -3.00 -7.64 -13.60
N SER A 55 -2.17 -7.91 -12.59
CA SER A 55 -2.54 -8.70 -11.41
C SER A 55 -3.24 -7.89 -10.32
N LEU A 56 -3.34 -6.57 -10.49
CA LEU A 56 -4.04 -5.67 -9.60
C LEU A 56 -5.49 -5.50 -10.03
N GLU A 57 -6.33 -5.25 -9.04
CA GLU A 57 -7.72 -4.84 -9.22
C GLU A 57 -7.89 -3.37 -8.84
N MET A 58 -8.93 -2.71 -9.36
CA MET A 58 -9.22 -1.31 -9.02
C MET A 58 -9.35 -1.10 -7.51
N GLU A 59 -9.94 -2.07 -6.82
CA GLU A 59 -10.12 -2.07 -5.38
C GLU A 59 -8.78 -2.14 -4.61
N ASP A 60 -7.71 -2.68 -5.20
CA ASP A 60 -6.38 -2.65 -4.59
C ASP A 60 -5.83 -1.22 -4.56
N ILE A 61 -6.00 -0.46 -5.65
CA ILE A 61 -5.59 0.95 -5.73
C ILE A 61 -6.42 1.79 -4.74
N ASN A 62 -7.74 1.57 -4.70
CA ASN A 62 -8.60 2.24 -3.73
C ASN A 62 -8.23 1.89 -2.29
N ALA A 63 -7.84 0.64 -2.02
CA ALA A 63 -7.38 0.23 -0.70
C ALA A 63 -6.08 0.93 -0.30
N CYS A 64 -5.14 1.16 -1.23
CA CYS A 64 -3.93 1.95 -0.99
C CYS A 64 -4.28 3.38 -0.55
N LEU A 65 -5.20 4.04 -1.25
CA LEU A 65 -5.65 5.41 -0.91
C LEU A 65 -6.32 5.46 0.47
N ILE A 66 -7.26 4.56 0.73
CA ILE A 66 -7.96 4.49 2.03
C ILE A 66 -6.98 4.21 3.16
N PHE A 67 -6.03 3.29 2.94
CA PHE A 67 -5.01 2.97 3.92
C PHE A 67 -4.15 4.20 4.25
N ALA A 68 -3.72 4.96 3.23
CA ALA A 68 -2.97 6.20 3.42
C ALA A 68 -3.79 7.25 4.21
N CYS A 69 -5.05 7.47 3.87
CA CYS A 69 -5.92 8.40 4.60
C CYS A 69 -6.09 7.99 6.07
N LYS A 70 -6.32 6.70 6.34
CA LYS A 70 -6.43 6.19 7.73
C LYS A 70 -5.13 6.32 8.49
N LEU A 71 -4.00 6.10 7.82
CA LEU A 71 -2.70 6.33 8.43
C LEU A 71 -2.59 7.80 8.83
N MET A 72 -2.87 8.73 7.94
CA MET A 72 -2.77 10.17 8.20
C MET A 72 -3.72 10.70 9.31
N ASP A 73 -4.75 9.95 9.70
CA ASP A 73 -5.66 10.31 10.81
C ASP A 73 -4.99 10.19 12.19
N HIS A 74 -3.83 9.53 12.29
CA HIS A 74 -3.08 9.45 13.54
C HIS A 74 -2.29 10.72 13.85
N LYS A 75 -1.93 10.88 15.13
CA LYS A 75 -1.07 11.98 15.57
C LYS A 75 0.40 11.62 15.34
N TYR A 76 1.09 12.45 14.56
CA TYR A 76 2.51 12.29 14.25
C TYR A 76 3.37 13.32 14.99
N ILE A 77 4.55 12.90 15.43
CA ILE A 77 5.64 13.80 15.82
C ILE A 77 6.72 13.64 14.76
N LEU A 78 6.89 14.66 13.92
CA LEU A 78 7.97 14.68 12.95
C LEU A 78 9.28 14.99 13.68
N LYS A 79 10.28 14.14 13.48
CA LYS A 79 11.66 14.39 13.91
C LYS A 79 12.51 14.45 12.67
N GLU A 80 13.22 15.57 12.49
CA GLU A 80 14.29 15.61 11.50
C GLU A 80 15.42 14.72 11.99
N VAL A 81 15.82 13.76 11.16
CA VAL A 81 17.02 12.95 11.38
C VAL A 81 18.04 13.50 10.40
N ALA A 82 19.01 14.24 10.94
CA ALA A 82 20.17 14.74 10.20
C ALA A 82 21.13 13.60 9.83
#